data_AF-A0A0B2PIV6-F1
#
_entry.id   AF-A0A0B2PIV6-F1
#
_cell.length_a   1.000
_cell.length_b   1.000
_cell.length_c   1.000
_cell.angle_alpha   90.00
_cell.angle_beta   90.00
_cell.angle_gamma   90.00
#
_symmetry.space_group_name_H-M   'P 1'
#
loop_
_entity.id
_entity.type
_entity.pdbx_description
1 polymer ?
#
loop_
_entity_poly.entity_id
_entity_poly.type
_entity_poly.pdbx_seq_one_letter_code
_entity_poly.pdbx_strand_id
1 'polypeptide(L)'
;MLRRWRSKAHRIPSDVPAGHVAVCVGTNSRRFVVRATYLNHPVFKKLLVEAEEEYGFSNHGLLAIPCDEALFEQLLRFISRSDCHLALRNNLHFYLQSLPLLH
;
A
#
# COMPACT_ATOMS: atom_id res chain seq x y z
N MET A 1 -1.68 -13.37 1.05
CA MET A 1 -0.92 -12.43 1.91
C MET A 1 -1.80 -11.27 2.42
N LEU A 2 -2.25 -10.32 1.57
CA LEU A 2 -3.06 -9.15 2.01
C LEU A 2 -4.34 -9.47 2.81
N ARG A 3 -5.07 -10.54 2.46
CA ARG A 3 -6.31 -10.92 3.18
C ARG A 3 -6.06 -11.23 4.65
N ARG A 4 -4.89 -11.77 4.99
CA ARG A 4 -4.51 -12.15 6.37
C ARG A 4 -4.13 -10.94 7.23
N TRP A 5 -3.48 -9.94 6.62
CA TRP A 5 -3.24 -8.62 7.22
C TRP A 5 -4.54 -7.83 7.43
N ARG A 6 -5.48 -7.90 6.48
CA ARG A 6 -6.82 -7.27 6.60
C ARG A 6 -7.64 -7.82 7.75
N SER A 7 -7.65 -9.14 7.97
CA SER A 7 -8.47 -9.75 9.02
C SER A 7 -7.99 -9.43 10.44
N LYS A 8 -6.68 -9.16 10.62
CA LYS A 8 -6.07 -8.89 11.94
C LYS A 8 -6.11 -7.41 12.36
N ALA A 9 -6.40 -6.50 11.43
CA ALA A 9 -6.62 -5.09 11.70
C ALA A 9 -7.97 -4.80 12.38
N HIS A 10 -8.59 -5.75 13.10
CA HIS A 10 -9.92 -5.59 13.73
C HIS A 10 -9.99 -4.55 14.87
N ARG A 11 -8.91 -3.81 15.11
CA ARG A 11 -8.92 -2.54 15.83
C ARG A 11 -8.30 -1.47 14.94
N ILE A 12 -8.91 -1.22 13.77
CA ILE A 12 -8.58 -0.02 13.00
C ILE A 12 -8.93 1.14 13.93
N PRO A 13 -7.94 1.92 14.40
CA PRO A 13 -8.27 3.07 15.23
C PRO A 13 -9.10 4.03 14.38
N SER A 14 -10.07 4.71 15.00
CA SER A 14 -11.08 5.54 14.32
C SER A 14 -10.49 6.67 13.47
N ASP A 15 -9.19 6.91 13.60
CA ASP A 15 -8.41 7.90 12.88
C ASP A 15 -7.87 7.43 11.51
N VAL A 16 -8.10 6.16 11.13
CA VAL A 16 -7.73 5.66 9.79
C VAL A 16 -8.96 5.67 8.86
N PRO A 17 -8.95 6.48 7.79
CA PRO A 17 -10.07 6.52 6.85
C PRO A 17 -10.24 5.20 6.08
N ALA A 18 -11.46 4.94 5.63
CA ALA A 18 -11.76 3.77 4.80
C ALA A 18 -10.83 3.71 3.57
N GLY A 19 -10.40 2.51 3.21
CA GLY A 19 -9.46 2.30 2.12
C GLY A 19 -8.00 2.63 2.45
N HIS A 20 -7.67 2.99 3.70
CA HIS A 20 -6.31 3.20 4.17
C HIS A 20 -5.91 2.17 5.23
N VAL A 21 -4.61 2.06 5.47
CA VAL A 21 -4.01 1.23 6.52
C VAL A 21 -2.96 2.03 7.27
N ALA A 22 -2.85 1.80 8.58
CA ALA A 22 -1.77 2.32 9.39
C ALA A 22 -0.58 1.36 9.37
N VAL A 23 0.61 1.89 9.14
CA VAL A 23 1.88 1.14 9.15
C VAL A 23 2.88 1.86 10.06
N CYS A 24 3.69 1.10 10.79
CA CYS A 24 4.83 1.60 11.55
C CYS A 24 6.10 1.34 10.74
N VAL A 25 6.98 2.33 10.66
CA VAL A 25 8.19 2.24 9.85
C VAL A 25 9.38 2.68 10.68
N GLY A 26 10.50 1.97 10.49
CA GLY A 26 11.78 2.30 11.09
C GLY A 26 11.84 2.02 12.60
N THR A 27 13.02 2.26 13.17
CA THR A 27 13.31 2.00 14.58
C THR A 27 12.51 2.89 15.52
N ASN A 28 12.15 4.12 15.09
CA ASN A 28 11.28 5.00 15.89
C ASN A 28 9.80 4.61 15.81
N SER A 29 9.45 3.55 15.07
CA SER A 29 8.07 3.11 14.86
C SER A 29 7.15 4.24 14.40
N ARG A 30 7.65 5.09 13.49
CA ARG A 30 6.91 6.24 12.99
C ARG A 30 5.68 5.74 12.23
N ARG A 31 4.52 6.30 12.57
CA ARG A 31 3.23 5.88 12.02
C ARG A 31 2.93 6.60 10.71
N PHE A 32 2.57 5.84 9.68
CA PHE A 32 2.11 6.33 8.39
C PHE A 32 0.72 5.79 8.07
N VAL A 33 -0.13 6.63 7.48
CA VAL A 33 -1.43 6.22 6.93
C VAL A 33 -1.30 6.20 5.41
N VAL A 34 -1.45 5.02 4.82
CA VAL A 34 -1.22 4.80 3.39
C VAL A 34 -2.43 4.17 2.74
N ARG A 35 -2.64 4.42 1.44
CA ARG A 35 -3.74 3.79 0.70
C ARG A 35 -3.53 2.28 0.69
N ALA A 36 -4.59 1.52 0.97
CA ALA A 36 -4.55 0.07 0.92
C ALA A 36 -4.19 -0.47 -0.48
N THR A 37 -4.39 0.33 -1.53
CA THR A 37 -4.00 0.01 -2.91
C THR A 37 -2.49 -0.05 -3.09
N TYR A 38 -1.71 0.73 -2.34
CA TYR A 38 -0.24 0.75 -2.44
C TYR A 38 0.37 -0.60 -2.05
N LEU A 39 -0.30 -1.33 -1.15
CA LEU A 39 0.10 -2.68 -0.75
C LEU A 39 0.10 -3.69 -1.91
N ASN A 40 -0.61 -3.39 -3.01
CA ASN A 40 -0.62 -4.24 -4.21
C ASN A 40 0.57 -3.96 -5.14
N HIS A 41 1.27 -2.84 -4.95
CA HIS A 41 2.42 -2.46 -5.76
C HIS A 41 3.57 -3.46 -5.53
N PRO A 42 4.27 -3.93 -6.60
CA PRO A 42 5.29 -4.97 -6.47
C PRO A 42 6.42 -4.58 -5.52
N VAL A 43 6.82 -3.32 -5.49
CA VAL A 43 7.85 -2.84 -4.55
C VAL A 43 7.36 -2.90 -3.10
N PHE A 44 6.10 -2.53 -2.85
CA PHE A 44 5.53 -2.61 -1.51
C PHE A 44 5.38 -4.08 -1.07
N LYS A 45 5.01 -4.98 -1.99
CA LYS A 45 4.94 -6.42 -1.70
C LYS A 45 6.27 -7.01 -1.26
N LYS A 46 7.40 -6.58 -1.85
CA LYS A 46 8.73 -7.02 -1.41
C LYS A 46 9.00 -6.62 0.05
N LEU A 47 8.72 -5.36 0.40
CA LEU A 47 8.84 -4.89 1.79
C LEU A 47 7.93 -5.65 2.75
N LEU A 48 6.72 -6.03 2.32
CA LEU A 48 5.81 -6.84 3.15
C LEU A 48 6.35 -8.26 3.40
N VAL A 49 7.04 -8.84 2.42
CA VAL A 49 7.68 -10.16 2.57
C VAL A 49 8.86 -10.05 3.52
N GLU A 50 9.72 -9.05 3.36
CA GLU A 50 10.85 -8.79 4.28
C GLU A 50 10.34 -8.55 5.71
N ALA A 51 9.28 -7.75 5.88
CA ALA A 51 8.65 -7.53 7.17
C ALA A 51 8.08 -8.82 7.79
N GLU A 52 7.54 -9.72 6.97
CA GLU A 52 7.02 -11.02 7.40
C GLU A 52 8.16 -11.97 7.82
N GLU A 53 9.29 -11.96 7.12
CA GLU A 53 10.46 -12.76 7.46
C GLU A 53 11.11 -12.30 8.78
N GLU A 54 11.19 -10.98 9.00
CA GLU A 54 11.85 -10.42 10.19
C GLU A 54 10.96 -10.47 11.45
N TYR A 55 9.69 -10.08 11.33
CA TYR A 55 8.80 -9.92 12.49
C TYR A 55 7.76 -11.04 12.61
N GLY A 56 7.64 -11.91 11.61
CA GLY A 56 6.56 -12.88 11.53
C GLY A 56 5.17 -12.24 11.44
N PHE A 57 4.15 -13.08 11.54
CA PHE A 57 2.74 -12.65 11.53
C PHE A 57 2.21 -12.19 12.90
N SER A 58 3.08 -12.10 13.92
CA SER A 58 2.69 -11.86 15.33
C SER A 58 2.57 -10.39 15.70
N ASN A 59 2.49 -9.47 14.74
CA ASN A 59 2.27 -8.06 15.03
C ASN A 59 0.81 -7.81 15.47
N HIS A 60 0.66 -7.29 16.69
CA HIS A 60 -0.61 -6.95 17.34
C HIS A 60 -1.25 -5.68 16.76
N GLY A 61 -1.69 -5.75 15.49
CA GLY A 61 -2.63 -4.79 14.90
C GLY A 61 -2.04 -3.67 14.03
N LEU A 62 -0.73 -3.38 14.11
CA LEU A 62 -0.05 -2.50 13.15
C LEU A 62 0.98 -3.27 12.32
N LEU A 63 1.01 -2.98 11.02
CA LEU A 63 1.98 -3.51 10.08
C LEU A 63 3.30 -2.76 10.28
N ALA A 64 4.30 -3.44 10.85
CA ALA A 64 5.67 -2.92 10.96
C ALA A 64 6.42 -3.19 9.65
N ILE A 65 7.16 -2.20 9.15
CA ILE A 65 7.99 -2.29 7.95
C ILE A 65 9.45 -2.02 8.36
N PRO A 66 10.37 -2.97 8.15
CA PRO A 66 11.80 -2.79 8.41
C PRO A 66 12.42 -1.97 7.28
N CYS A 67 12.16 -0.67 7.29
CA CYS A 67 12.68 0.25 6.28
C CYS A 67 13.02 1.56 6.96
N ASP A 68 14.02 2.25 6.41
CA ASP A 68 14.30 3.63 6.79
C ASP A 68 13.09 4.52 6.49
N GLU A 69 12.79 5.44 7.41
CA GLU A 69 11.62 6.29 7.34
C GLU A 69 11.66 7.23 6.13
N ALA A 70 12.85 7.76 5.78
CA ALA A 70 13.01 8.65 4.64
C ALA A 70 12.92 7.88 3.32
N LEU A 71 13.46 6.66 3.26
CA LEU A 71 13.28 5.77 2.11
C LEU A 71 11.80 5.40 1.91
N PHE A 72 11.07 5.15 3.00
CA PHE A 72 9.65 4.85 2.92
C PHE A 72 8.84 6.04 2.41
N GLU A 73 9.15 7.27 2.84
CA GLU A 73 8.52 8.47 2.27
C GLU A 73 8.78 8.61 0.76
N GLN A 74 10.02 8.34 0.32
CA GLN A 74 10.36 8.36 -1.10
C GLN A 74 9.60 7.27 -1.88
N LEU A 75 9.47 6.08 -1.30
CA LEU A 75 8.68 4.99 -1.88
C LEU A 75 7.22 5.40 -2.06
N LEU A 76 6.60 6.03 -1.06
CA LEU A 76 5.22 6.51 -1.16
C LEU A 76 5.08 7.55 -2.28
N ARG A 77 6.06 8.45 -2.43
CA ARG A 77 6.10 9.42 -3.54
C ARG A 77 6.24 8.72 -4.89
N PHE A 78 7.05 7.66 -4.96
CA PHE A 78 7.23 6.89 -6.19
C PHE A 78 5.95 6.13 -6.60
N ILE A 79 5.34 5.41 -5.65
CA ILE A 79 4.12 4.64 -5.88
C ILE A 79 2.97 5.58 -6.24
N SER A 80 2.81 6.70 -5.54
CA SER A 80 1.75 7.68 -5.86
C SER A 80 1.87 8.25 -7.28
N ARG A 81 3.09 8.53 -7.76
CA ARG A 81 3.33 8.96 -9.15
C ARG A 81 3.05 7.85 -10.17
N SER A 82 3.41 6.61 -9.84
CA SER A 82 3.17 5.44 -10.68
C SER A 82 1.67 5.13 -10.78
N ASP A 83 0.94 5.29 -9.68
CA ASP A 83 -0.51 5.16 -9.62
C ASP A 83 -1.22 6.26 -10.42
N CYS A 84 -0.65 7.46 -10.56
CA CYS A 84 -1.17 8.47 -11.50
C CYS A 84 -1.06 7.99 -12.96
N HIS A 85 0.03 7.30 -13.33
CA HIS A 85 0.18 6.73 -14.67
C HIS A 85 -0.74 5.53 -14.89
N LEU A 86 -0.95 4.67 -13.88
CA LEU A 86 -1.96 3.61 -13.92
C LEU A 86 -3.39 4.18 -13.99
N ALA A 87 -3.69 5.27 -13.29
CA ALA A 87 -4.98 5.94 -13.37
C ALA A 87 -5.23 6.57 -14.75
N LEU A 88 -4.20 7.17 -15.38
CA LEU A 88 -4.25 7.62 -16.77
C LEU A 88 -4.43 6.45 -17.74
N ARG A 89 -3.70 5.35 -17.55
CA ARG A 89 -3.80 4.14 -18.38
C ARG A 89 -5.17 3.46 -18.23
N ASN A 90 -5.73 3.42 -17.02
CA ASN A 90 -7.08 2.91 -16.77
C ASN A 90 -8.15 3.83 -17.38
N ASN A 91 -7.97 5.15 -17.30
CA ASN A 91 -8.82 6.09 -18.03
C ASN A 91 -8.72 5.85 -19.54
N LEU A 92 -7.51 5.76 -20.10
CA LEU A 92 -7.29 5.52 -21.53
C LEU A 92 -7.87 4.16 -21.98
N HIS A 93 -7.75 3.11 -21.16
CA HIS A 93 -8.36 1.81 -21.43
C HIS A 93 -9.89 1.89 -21.48
N PHE A 94 -10.50 2.68 -20.59
CA PHE A 94 -11.94 2.95 -20.62
C PHE A 94 -12.34 3.74 -21.86
N TYR A 95 -11.57 4.75 -22.25
CA TYR A 95 -11.78 5.50 -23.50
C TYR A 95 -11.64 4.61 -24.75
N LEU A 96 -10.63 3.73 -24.79
CA LEU A 96 -10.39 2.81 -25.91
C LEU A 96 -11.44 1.71 -26.02
N GLN A 97 -12.02 1.25 -24.91
CA GLN A 97 -13.17 0.33 -24.93
C GLN A 97 -14.51 1.02 -25.28
N SER A 98 -14.56 2.35 -25.20
CA SER A 98 -15.76 3.14 -25.53
C SER A 98 -15.71 3.76 -26.93
N LEU A 99 -14.62 3.56 -27.67
CA LEU A 99 -14.49 4.01 -29.05
C LEU A 99 -15.31 3.07 -29.95
N PRO A 100 -16.42 3.55 -30.57
CA PRO A 100 -17.12 2.75 -31.56
C PRO A 100 -16.17 2.55 -32.74
N LEU A 101 -16.04 1.31 -33.20
CA LEU A 101 -15.26 0.95 -34.38
C LEU A 101 -15.77 1.81 -35.56
N LEU A 102 -14.97 2.79 -36.00
CA LEU A 102 -15.22 3.53 -37.22
C LEU A 102 -15.17 2.54 -38.38
N HIS A 103 -16.34 2.32 -38.97
CA HIS A 103 -16.58 1.42 -40.09
C HIS A 103 -16.05 2.02 -41.40
#